data_AF-A0A532CRT0-F1
#
_entry.id   AF-A0A532CRT0-F1
#
_cell.length_a   1.000
_cell.length_b   1.000
_cell.length_c   1.000
_cell.angle_alpha   90.00
_cell.angle_beta   90.00
_cell.angle_gamma   90.00
#
_symmetry.space_group_name_H-M   'P 1'
#
loop_
_entity.id
_entity.type
_entity.pdbx_description
1 polymer ?
#
loop_
_entity_poly.entity_id
_entity_poly.type
_entity_poly.pdbx_seq_one_letter_code
_entity_poly.pdbx_strand_id
1 'polypeptide(L)'
;MNDTAPEIDEQFRAMLLARTGEERLIMGCTMRDTSRALVEASLRERDPQATVEAIRKGLFLRFYGHEFDHETRAKILAAIESAARPISK
;
A
#
# COMPACT_ATOMS: atom_id res chain seq x y z
N MET A 1 1.39 6.52 -20.17
CA MET A 1 2.81 6.38 -19.78
C MET A 1 3.61 7.04 -20.90
N ASN A 2 4.30 8.17 -20.65
CA ASN A 2 4.84 8.97 -21.77
C ASN A 2 6.07 8.33 -22.44
N ASP A 3 6.67 7.34 -21.77
CA ASP A 3 7.84 6.58 -22.27
C ASP A 3 7.42 5.28 -23.00
N THR A 4 6.14 5.09 -23.29
CA THR A 4 5.60 3.92 -23.99
C THR A 4 4.98 4.37 -25.31
N ALA A 5 5.36 3.72 -26.41
CA ALA A 5 4.78 4.00 -27.72
C ALA A 5 3.25 3.77 -27.69
N PRO A 6 2.42 4.63 -28.30
CA PRO A 6 0.96 4.53 -28.22
C PRO A 6 0.41 3.17 -28.65
N GLU A 7 1.05 2.52 -29.62
CA GLU A 7 0.66 1.20 -30.12
C GLU A 7 0.85 0.11 -29.06
N ILE A 8 1.86 0.24 -28.19
CA ILE A 8 2.12 -0.69 -27.10
C ILE A 8 1.14 -0.47 -25.95
N ASP A 9 0.80 0.79 -25.65
CA ASP A 9 -0.19 1.12 -24.63
C ASP A 9 -1.57 0.56 -25.01
N GLU A 10 -1.99 0.71 -26.28
CA GLU A 10 -3.25 0.15 -26.76
C GLU A 10 -3.24 -1.38 -26.76
N GLN A 11 -2.14 -2.03 -27.18
CA GLN A 11 -2.01 -3.49 -27.10
C GLN A 11 -2.12 -3.99 -25.65
N PHE A 12 -1.45 -3.32 -24.72
CA PHE A 12 -1.52 -3.65 -23.31
C PHE A 12 -2.94 -3.49 -22.76
N ARG A 13 -3.61 -2.39 -23.12
CA ARG A 13 -5.00 -2.12 -22.74
C ARG A 13 -5.94 -3.19 -23.28
N ALA A 14 -5.78 -3.60 -24.54
CA ALA A 14 -6.57 -4.66 -25.15
C ALA A 14 -6.39 -6.00 -24.42
N MET A 15 -5.16 -6.36 -24.04
CA MET A 15 -4.89 -7.58 -23.25
C MET A 15 -5.56 -7.55 -21.88
N LEU A 16 -5.57 -6.40 -21.20
CA LEU A 16 -6.28 -6.24 -19.92
C LEU A 16 -7.80 -6.34 -20.08
N LEU A 17 -8.36 -5.77 -21.15
CA LEU A 17 -9.79 -5.80 -21.41
C LEU A 17 -10.31 -7.16 -21.88
N ALA A 18 -9.44 -7.98 -22.48
CA ALA A 18 -9.76 -9.37 -22.83
C ALA A 18 -9.99 -10.28 -21.60
N ARG A 19 -9.51 -9.88 -20.42
CA ARG A 19 -9.75 -10.58 -19.15
C ARG A 19 -11.17 -10.36 -18.65
N THR A 20 -11.68 -11.28 -17.85
CA THR A 20 -12.95 -11.10 -17.14
C THR A 20 -12.85 -10.01 -16.08
N GLY A 21 -13.99 -9.49 -15.62
CA GLY A 21 -14.03 -8.55 -14.51
C GLY A 21 -13.43 -9.13 -13.22
N GLU A 22 -13.67 -10.41 -12.96
CA GLU A 22 -13.13 -11.14 -11.79
C GLU A 22 -11.61 -11.25 -11.86
N GLU A 23 -11.06 -11.66 -13.01
CA GLU A 23 -9.61 -11.75 -13.20
C GLU A 23 -8.94 -10.40 -12.96
N ARG A 24 -9.51 -9.30 -13.49
CA ARG A 24 -8.98 -7.95 -13.26
C ARG A 24 -9.03 -7.53 -11.79
N LEU A 25 -10.08 -7.91 -11.06
CA LEU A 25 -10.18 -7.64 -9.63
C LEU A 25 -9.08 -8.39 -8.86
N ILE A 26 -8.88 -9.68 -9.15
CA ILE A 26 -7.83 -10.50 -8.54
C ILE A 26 -6.45 -9.91 -8.82
N MET A 27 -6.20 -9.44 -10.05
CA MET A 27 -4.95 -8.76 -10.40
C MET A 27 -4.71 -7.53 -9.51
N GLY A 28 -5.72 -6.67 -9.34
CA GLY A 28 -5.62 -5.49 -8.46
C GLY A 28 -5.32 -5.86 -7.00
N CYS A 29 -6.02 -6.87 -6.46
CA CYS A 29 -5.78 -7.37 -5.11
C CYS A 29 -4.36 -7.92 -4.94
N THR A 30 -3.91 -8.73 -5.90
CA THR A 30 -2.57 -9.32 -5.90
C THR A 30 -1.49 -8.24 -5.95
N MET A 31 -1.64 -7.25 -6.83
CA MET A 31 -0.71 -6.13 -6.93
C MET A 31 -0.61 -5.32 -5.63
N ARG A 32 -1.74 -5.11 -4.95
CA ARG A 32 -1.77 -4.44 -3.64
C ARG A 32 -1.01 -5.26 -2.59
N ASP A 33 -1.21 -6.57 -2.56
CA ASP A 33 -0.53 -7.44 -1.59
C ASP A 33 0.97 -7.51 -1.84
N THR A 34 1.40 -7.62 -3.10
CA THR A 34 2.82 -7.51 -3.48
C THR A 34 3.40 -6.17 -3.06
N SER A 35 2.72 -5.06 -3.37
CA SER A 35 3.18 -3.71 -3.00
C SER A 35 3.35 -3.57 -1.49
N ARG A 36 2.37 -4.06 -0.71
CA ARG A 36 2.44 -4.07 0.76
C ARG A 36 3.63 -4.89 1.25
N ALA A 37 3.84 -6.09 0.73
CA ALA A 37 4.93 -6.96 1.13
C ALA A 37 6.30 -6.32 0.89
N LEU A 38 6.49 -5.66 -0.25
CA LEU A 38 7.73 -4.95 -0.58
C LEU A 38 8.01 -3.78 0.38
N VAL A 39 6.99 -2.97 0.68
CA VAL A 39 7.15 -1.86 1.63
C VAL A 39 7.45 -2.39 3.03
N GLU A 40 6.74 -3.42 3.47
CA GLU A 40 6.92 -4.04 4.77
C GLU A 40 8.34 -4.63 4.93
N ALA A 41 8.84 -5.30 3.90
CA ALA A 41 10.21 -5.82 3.85
C ALA A 41 11.25 -4.68 3.95
N SER A 42 11.07 -3.60 3.20
CA SER A 42 11.97 -2.44 3.26
C SER A 42 11.96 -1.75 4.63
N LEU A 43 10.81 -1.70 5.31
CA LEU A 43 10.73 -1.15 6.67
C LEU A 43 11.49 -2.02 7.67
N ARG A 44 11.34 -3.35 7.60
CA ARG A 44 12.07 -4.29 8.46
C ARG A 44 13.56 -4.33 8.18
N GLU A 45 13.96 -4.11 6.93
CA GLU A 45 15.37 -4.01 6.57
C GLU A 45 16.03 -2.79 7.24
N ARG A 46 15.32 -1.65 7.29
CA ARG A 46 15.82 -0.43 7.94
C ARG A 46 15.86 -0.54 9.46
N ASP A 47 14.88 -1.19 10.05
CA ASP A 47 14.82 -1.46 11.49
C ASP A 47 14.35 -2.90 11.75
N PRO A 48 15.30 -3.83 11.95
CA PRO A 48 14.98 -5.23 12.23
C PRO A 48 14.24 -5.45 13.55
N GLN A 49 14.25 -4.48 14.46
CA GLN A 49 13.56 -4.54 15.75
C GLN A 49 12.25 -3.73 15.74
N ALA A 50 11.81 -3.25 14.57
CA ALA A 50 10.59 -2.48 14.43
C ALA A 50 9.39 -3.26 14.99
N THR A 51 8.64 -2.60 15.87
CA THR A 51 7.40 -3.16 16.41
C THR A 51 6.31 -3.22 15.33
N VAL A 52 5.25 -3.98 15.59
CA VAL A 52 4.10 -4.07 14.66
C VAL A 52 3.48 -2.68 14.43
N GLU A 53 3.48 -1.83 15.44
CA GLU A 53 2.97 -0.45 15.37
C GLU A 53 3.85 0.42 14.49
N ALA A 54 5.17 0.32 14.64
CA ALA A 54 6.12 1.03 13.80
C ALA A 54 5.96 0.63 12.32
N ILE A 55 5.79 -0.67 12.04
CA ILE A 55 5.50 -1.17 10.70
C ILE A 55 4.16 -0.64 10.17
N ARG A 56 3.09 -0.66 10.97
CA ARG A 56 1.77 -0.13 10.57
C ARG A 56 1.81 1.38 10.29
N LYS A 57 2.49 2.16 11.14
CA LYS A 57 2.72 3.60 10.93
C LYS A 57 3.51 3.84 9.63
N GLY A 58 4.56 3.06 9.39
CA GLY A 58 5.37 3.14 8.18
C GLY A 58 4.58 2.82 6.90
N LEU A 59 3.76 1.76 6.93
CA LEU A 59 2.87 1.40 5.84
C LEU A 59 1.87 2.53 5.53
N PHE A 60 1.22 3.08 6.55
CA PHE A 60 0.31 4.22 6.39
C PHE A 60 1.02 5.41 5.74
N LEU A 61 2.18 5.81 6.25
CA LEU A 61 2.94 6.93 5.71
C LEU A 61 3.36 6.70 4.25
N ARG A 62 3.76 5.47 3.90
CA ARG A 62 4.23 5.15 2.54
C ARG A 62 3.11 5.18 1.50
N PHE A 63 1.93 4.66 1.84
CA PHE A 63 0.81 4.57 0.90
C PHE A 63 -0.06 5.81 0.90
N TYR A 64 -0.34 6.38 2.07
CA TYR A 64 -1.38 7.40 2.24
C TYR A 64 -0.90 8.67 2.93
N GLY A 65 0.32 8.70 3.48
CA GLY A 65 0.79 9.82 4.31
C GLY A 65 0.87 11.18 3.60
N HIS A 66 0.83 11.19 2.27
CA HIS A 66 0.82 12.39 1.44
C HIS A 66 -0.59 12.88 1.10
N GLU A 67 -1.62 12.06 1.34
CA GLU A 67 -3.04 12.40 1.08
C GLU A 67 -3.66 13.20 2.24
N PHE A 68 -2.97 13.29 3.38
CA PHE A 68 -3.46 13.95 4.58
C PHE A 68 -2.57 15.12 4.98
N ASP A 69 -3.21 16.17 5.52
CA ASP A 69 -2.50 17.26 6.18
C ASP A 69 -1.77 16.78 7.45
N HIS A 70 -0.93 17.66 8.01
CA HIS A 70 -0.11 17.33 9.16
C HIS A 70 -0.95 16.92 10.38
N GLU A 71 -2.07 17.61 10.64
CA GLU A 71 -2.91 17.38 11.81
C GLU A 71 -3.63 16.04 11.72
N THR A 72 -4.25 15.74 10.58
CA THR A 72 -4.97 14.49 10.33
C THR A 72 -4.00 13.31 10.35
N ARG A 73 -2.83 13.48 9.73
CA ARG A 73 -1.76 12.48 9.76
C ARG A 73 -1.31 12.16 11.19
N ALA A 74 -1.13 13.17 12.04
CA ALA A 74 -0.76 12.96 13.44
C ALA A 74 -1.85 12.20 14.21
N LYS A 75 -3.13 12.53 13.99
CA LYS A 75 -4.27 11.81 14.60
C LYS A 75 -4.29 10.33 14.21
N ILE A 76 -4.09 10.02 12.93
CA ILE A 76 -4.06 8.63 12.44
C ILE A 76 -2.88 7.87 13.03
N LEU A 77 -1.69 8.47 13.09
CA LEU A 77 -0.52 7.84 13.70
C LEU A 77 -0.75 7.52 15.19
N ALA A 78 -1.37 8.43 15.93
CA ALA A 78 -1.74 8.21 17.33
C ALA A 78 -2.78 7.09 17.49
N ALA A 79 -3.76 7.00 16.57
CA ALA A 79 -4.76 5.94 16.57
C ALA A 79 -4.14 4.56 16.28
N ILE A 80 -3.15 4.47 15.38
CA ILE A 80 -2.43 3.22 15.12
C ILE A 80 -1.67 2.75 16.36
N GLU A 81 -1.11 3.68 17.12
CA GLU A 81 -0.38 3.39 18.36
C GLU A 81 -1.29 2.96 19.52
N SER A 82 -2.49 3.54 19.62
CA SER A 82 -3.45 3.14 20.65
C SER A 82 -4.14 1.80 20.35
N ALA A 83 -4.39 1.49 19.07
CA ALA A 83 -5.02 0.24 18.64
C ALA A 83 -4.19 -1.02 18.93
N ALA A 84 -2.92 -0.87 19.24
CA ALA A 84 -2.03 -1.97 19.63
C ALA A 84 -2.01 -2.26 21.13
N ARG A 85 -2.52 -1.34 21.97
CA ARG A 85 -2.75 -1.67 23.38
C ARG A 85 -3.99 -2.58 23.46
N PRO A 86 -3.90 -3.76 24.10
CA PRO A 86 -5.07 -4.58 24.30
C PRO A 86 -6.12 -3.77 25.05
N ILE A 87 -7.38 -3.89 24.63
CA ILE A 87 -8.51 -3.39 25.41
C ILE A 87 -8.52 -4.25 26.67
N SER A 88 -8.00 -3.72 27.79
CA SER A 88 -8.27 -4.30 29.11
C SER A 88 -9.78 -4.24 29.31
N LYS A 89 -10.42 -5.41 29.31
CA LYS A 89 -11.76 -5.58 29.89
C LYS A 89 -11.67 -5.58 31.41
#